data_AF-A0A6P6GGP1-F1
#
_entry.id   AF-A0A6P6GGP1-F1
#
_cell.length_a   1.000
_cell.length_b   1.000
_cell.length_c   1.000
_cell.angle_alpha   90.00
_cell.angle_beta   90.00
_cell.angle_gamma   90.00
#
_symmetry.space_group_name_H-M   'P 1'
#
loop_
_entity.id
_entity.type
_entity.pdbx_description
1 polymer ?
#
loop_
_entity_poly.entity_id
_entity_poly.type
_entity_poly.pdbx_seq_one_letter_code
_entity_poly.pdbx_strand_id
1 'polypeptide(L)'
;MRREISFLIQPRCLLLLVVLSIFLIFTLSSPRRDEEKVEEVPEITHRVYLDVDIDRQHVGRIVIGLYGQVVPKTVGMYLICIISLLSGSSSCAGVVAMVNKGPNSNGSQFFITTVKASWLDGEHVIFGKVIQGMDTVFAIEGGAGTYSGKPRKKVIIAASGEIPKSKWDEEK
;
A
#
# COMPACT_ATOMS: atom_id res chain seq x y z
N MET A 1 1.82 -18.95 -70.17
CA MET A 1 2.26 -18.46 -68.84
C MET A 1 1.36 -19.04 -67.75
N ARG A 2 1.66 -20.24 -67.21
CA ARG A 2 0.91 -20.83 -66.09
C ARG A 2 1.68 -21.97 -65.39
N ARG A 3 2.98 -21.78 -65.10
CA ARG A 3 3.85 -22.80 -64.48
C ARG A 3 4.56 -22.37 -63.20
N GLU A 4 4.22 -21.22 -62.64
CA GLU A 4 4.87 -20.70 -61.41
C GLU A 4 4.06 -20.97 -60.12
N ILE A 5 2.77 -21.35 -60.21
CA ILE A 5 1.90 -21.51 -59.02
C ILE A 5 1.89 -22.95 -58.47
N SER A 6 2.36 -23.94 -59.25
CA SER A 6 2.31 -25.35 -58.87
C SER A 6 3.36 -25.77 -57.84
N PHE A 7 4.40 -24.95 -57.61
CA PHE A 7 5.41 -25.22 -56.59
C PHE A 7 4.93 -24.87 -55.17
N LEU A 8 3.93 -23.99 -55.06
CA LEU A 8 3.40 -23.49 -53.79
C LEU A 8 2.44 -24.48 -53.11
N ILE A 9 1.93 -25.48 -53.85
CA ILE A 9 0.92 -26.46 -53.39
C ILE A 9 1.56 -27.85 -53.25
N GLN A 10 2.89 -27.96 -53.25
CA GLN A 10 3.53 -29.22 -52.90
C GLN A 10 3.35 -29.50 -51.39
N PRO A 11 2.98 -30.72 -50.98
CA PRO A 11 2.69 -31.06 -49.59
C PRO A 11 3.88 -30.78 -48.64
N ARG A 12 5.11 -30.76 -49.18
CA ARG A 12 6.34 -30.42 -48.45
C ARG A 12 6.49 -28.92 -48.15
N CYS A 13 6.09 -28.04 -49.08
CA CYS A 13 6.08 -26.58 -48.85
C CYS A 13 4.99 -26.18 -47.85
N LEU A 14 3.82 -26.82 -47.94
CA LEU A 14 2.72 -26.58 -47.02
C LEU A 14 3.08 -26.97 -45.58
N LEU A 15 3.76 -28.11 -45.39
CA LEU A 15 4.27 -28.52 -44.09
C LEU A 15 5.27 -27.50 -43.52
N LEU A 16 6.20 -27.01 -44.34
CA LEU A 16 7.16 -25.98 -43.93
C LEU A 16 6.47 -24.67 -43.54
N LEU A 17 5.45 -24.24 -44.29
CA LEU A 17 4.68 -23.04 -43.97
C LEU A 17 3.87 -23.19 -42.67
N VAL A 18 3.33 -24.39 -42.41
CA VAL A 18 2.62 -24.69 -41.15
C VAL A 18 3.59 -24.74 -39.96
N VAL A 19 4.77 -25.32 -40.13
CA VAL A 19 5.78 -25.35 -39.06
C VAL A 19 6.32 -23.94 -38.79
N LEU A 20 6.57 -23.14 -39.83
CA LEU A 20 6.98 -21.75 -39.68
C LEU A 20 5.89 -20.88 -39.06
N SER A 21 4.61 -21.10 -39.39
CA SER A 21 3.52 -20.37 -38.76
C SER A 21 3.33 -20.75 -37.30
N ILE A 22 3.49 -22.04 -36.94
CA ILE A 22 3.48 -22.49 -35.54
C ILE A 22 4.67 -21.90 -34.77
N PHE A 23 5.87 -21.87 -35.37
CA PHE A 23 7.05 -21.28 -34.74
C PHE A 23 6.93 -19.75 -34.60
N LEU A 24 6.33 -19.07 -35.58
CA LEU A 24 5.99 -17.65 -35.51
C LEU A 24 4.93 -17.38 -34.44
N ILE A 25 3.90 -18.22 -34.34
CA ILE A 25 2.90 -18.15 -33.27
C ILE A 25 3.54 -18.44 -31.92
N PHE A 26 4.51 -19.35 -31.81
CA PHE A 26 5.20 -19.67 -30.56
C PHE A 26 6.17 -18.56 -30.13
N THR A 27 6.80 -17.86 -31.07
CA THR A 27 7.65 -16.69 -30.80
C THR A 27 6.81 -15.44 -30.51
N LEU A 28 5.65 -15.25 -31.16
CA LEU A 28 4.66 -14.19 -30.86
C LEU A 28 3.86 -14.46 -29.58
N SER A 29 3.63 -15.73 -29.25
CA SER A 29 2.95 -16.21 -28.03
C SER A 29 3.94 -16.57 -26.93
N SER A 30 5.21 -16.16 -27.06
CA SER A 30 6.05 -16.06 -25.87
C SER A 30 5.24 -15.25 -24.87
N PRO A 31 4.81 -15.86 -23.74
CA PRO A 31 3.97 -15.17 -22.80
C PRO A 31 4.74 -13.91 -22.45
N ARG A 32 4.09 -12.74 -22.61
CA ARG A 32 4.55 -11.54 -21.92
C ARG A 32 4.70 -12.00 -20.47
N ARG A 33 5.94 -12.17 -20.04
CA ARG A 33 6.26 -12.14 -18.62
C ARG A 33 6.02 -10.69 -18.27
N ASP A 34 4.76 -10.35 -18.05
CA ASP A 34 4.43 -9.22 -17.20
C ASP A 34 5.22 -9.54 -15.94
N GLU A 35 6.28 -8.76 -15.69
CA GLU A 35 7.03 -8.85 -14.45
C GLU A 35 5.99 -8.69 -13.35
N GLU A 36 5.61 -9.82 -12.74
CA GLU A 36 4.81 -9.83 -11.53
C GLU A 36 5.68 -9.14 -10.50
N LYS A 37 5.48 -7.83 -10.38
CA LYS A 37 6.19 -6.98 -9.44
C LYS A 37 5.80 -7.51 -8.08
N VAL A 38 6.67 -8.30 -7.47
CA VAL A 38 6.48 -8.77 -6.10
C VAL A 38 6.40 -7.53 -5.24
N GLU A 39 5.19 -7.22 -4.82
CA GLU A 39 4.87 -6.08 -3.97
C GLU A 39 5.42 -6.39 -2.57
N GLU A 40 6.70 -6.13 -2.34
CA GLU A 40 7.36 -6.39 -1.08
C GLU A 40 6.71 -5.57 0.04
N VAL A 41 6.34 -6.28 1.12
CA VAL A 41 5.83 -5.66 2.35
C VAL A 41 6.89 -4.70 2.88
N PRO A 42 6.59 -3.38 2.99
CA PRO A 42 7.59 -2.44 3.47
C PRO A 42 7.98 -2.79 4.90
N GLU A 43 9.27 -3.03 5.12
CA GLU A 43 9.80 -3.41 6.43
C GLU A 43 9.61 -2.26 7.43
N ILE A 44 9.10 -2.58 8.62
CA ILE A 44 8.99 -1.64 9.73
C ILE A 44 10.37 -1.51 10.37
N THR A 45 10.97 -0.34 10.24
CA THR A 45 12.32 -0.06 10.73
C THR A 45 12.34 0.55 12.13
N HIS A 46 11.30 1.33 12.46
CA HIS A 46 11.15 2.04 13.71
C HIS A 46 9.70 1.93 14.18
N ARG A 47 9.49 1.98 15.50
CA ARG A 47 8.16 2.02 16.11
C ARG A 47 8.07 3.25 16.99
N VAL A 48 6.97 3.97 16.89
CA VAL A 48 6.67 5.12 17.75
C VAL A 48 5.33 4.91 18.43
N TYR A 49 5.19 5.42 19.65
CA TYR A 49 3.93 5.39 20.39
C TYR A 49 3.37 6.78 20.58
N LEU A 50 2.04 6.87 20.61
CA LEU A 50 1.25 8.05 20.92
C LEU A 50 0.23 7.68 21.99
N ASP A 51 0.38 8.23 23.19
CA ASP A 51 -0.63 8.13 24.25
C ASP A 51 -1.65 9.24 24.06
N VAL A 52 -2.92 8.87 23.92
CA VAL A 52 -4.00 9.79 23.56
C VAL A 52 -4.97 9.99 24.72
N ASP A 53 -5.28 11.25 24.98
CA ASP A 53 -6.34 11.66 25.89
C ASP A 53 -7.46 12.36 25.13
N ILE A 54 -8.70 12.06 25.53
CA ILE A 54 -9.92 12.75 25.06
C ILE A 54 -10.55 13.44 26.27
N ASP A 55 -10.76 14.76 26.19
CA ASP A 55 -11.28 15.58 27.29
C ASP A 55 -10.53 15.39 28.62
N ARG A 56 -9.20 15.19 28.55
CA ARG A 56 -8.27 14.94 29.68
C ARG A 56 -8.39 13.56 30.33
N GLN A 57 -9.09 12.63 29.71
CA GLN A 57 -9.10 11.24 30.13
C GLN A 57 -8.26 10.40 29.17
N HIS A 58 -7.35 9.60 29.72
CA HIS A 58 -6.55 8.68 28.94
C HIS A 58 -7.43 7.62 28.29
N VAL A 59 -7.31 7.51 26.96
CA VAL A 59 -8.11 6.58 26.14
C VAL A 59 -7.29 5.36 25.75
N GLY A 60 -6.04 5.55 25.37
CA GLY A 60 -5.16 4.44 25.01
C GLY A 60 -3.88 4.89 24.32
N ARG A 61 -3.13 3.87 23.86
CA ARG A 61 -1.86 4.01 23.16
C ARG A 61 -1.99 3.53 21.72
N ILE A 62 -1.57 4.37 20.78
CA ILE A 62 -1.44 4.01 19.37
C ILE A 62 0.04 3.74 19.10
N VAL A 63 0.36 2.59 18.52
CA VAL A 63 1.72 2.26 18.09
C VAL A 63 1.78 2.24 16.56
N ILE A 64 2.69 3.03 16.01
CA ILE A 64 2.89 3.20 14.57
C ILE A 64 4.23 2.59 14.19
N GLY A 65 4.21 1.68 13.22
CA GLY A 65 5.41 1.22 12.53
C GLY A 65 5.76 2.15 11.37
N LEU A 66 7.01 2.61 11.32
CA LEU A 66 7.52 3.51 10.29
C LEU A 66 8.33 2.73 9.25
N TYR A 67 8.10 3.06 7.98
CA TYR A 67 8.84 2.49 6.84
C TYR A 67 10.14 3.27 6.65
N GLY A 68 11.29 2.62 6.79
CA GLY A 68 12.57 3.34 6.87
C GLY A 68 13.32 3.50 5.55
N GLN A 69 13.28 2.49 4.67
CA GLN A 69 14.15 2.45 3.49
C GLN A 69 13.43 2.72 2.17
N VAL A 70 12.10 2.56 2.11
CA VAL A 70 11.36 2.81 0.88
C VAL A 70 10.02 3.42 1.23
N VAL A 71 9.91 4.72 1.02
CA VAL A 71 8.63 5.35 0.73
C VAL A 71 8.72 5.86 -0.70
N PRO A 72 8.45 5.02 -1.71
CA PRO A 72 8.18 5.57 -3.01
C PRO A 72 7.00 6.51 -2.82
N LYS A 73 7.10 7.74 -3.34
CA LYS A 73 5.91 8.58 -3.57
C LYS A 73 4.83 7.82 -4.38
N THR A 74 5.21 6.68 -4.95
CA THR A 74 4.45 5.74 -5.76
C THR A 74 3.76 4.61 -4.99
N VAL A 75 4.04 4.40 -3.70
CA VAL A 75 3.30 3.37 -2.93
C VAL A 75 1.96 3.97 -2.52
N GLY A 76 0.95 3.68 -3.32
CA GLY A 76 -0.43 4.04 -3.01
C GLY A 76 -0.93 3.28 -1.78
N MET A 77 -1.93 3.83 -1.11
CA MET A 77 -2.61 3.18 0.00
C MET A 77 -3.26 1.86 -0.44
N TYR A 78 -3.63 1.75 -1.72
CA TYR A 78 -4.10 0.49 -2.32
C TYR A 78 -3.09 -0.66 -2.15
N LEU A 79 -1.80 -0.38 -2.33
CA LEU A 79 -0.74 -1.37 -2.21
C LEU A 79 -0.61 -1.90 -0.78
N ILE A 80 -0.54 -0.97 0.18
CA ILE A 80 -0.42 -1.30 1.61
C ILE A 80 -1.65 -2.09 2.08
N CYS A 81 -2.82 -1.78 1.54
CA CYS A 81 -4.07 -2.50 1.77
C CYS A 81 -3.99 -3.95 1.28
N ILE A 82 -3.54 -4.22 0.05
CA ILE A 82 -3.37 -5.58 -0.48
C ILE A 82 -2.42 -6.39 0.39
N ILE A 83 -1.25 -5.82 0.69
CA ILE A 83 -0.24 -6.45 1.55
C ILE A 83 -0.81 -6.84 2.92
N SER A 84 -1.65 -5.98 3.49
CA SER A 84 -2.31 -6.24 4.77
C SER A 84 -3.30 -7.41 4.68
N LEU A 85 -4.07 -7.48 3.60
CA LEU A 85 -5.02 -8.58 3.35
C LEU A 85 -4.29 -9.91 3.17
N LEU A 86 -3.16 -9.92 2.43
CA LEU A 86 -2.32 -11.11 2.26
C LEU A 86 -1.69 -11.57 3.59
N SER A 87 -1.43 -10.63 4.51
CA SER A 87 -0.90 -10.91 5.85
C SER A 87 -1.98 -11.29 6.88
N GLY A 88 -3.24 -11.51 6.45
CA GLY A 88 -4.36 -11.92 7.31
C GLY A 88 -5.05 -10.79 8.08
N SER A 89 -4.69 -9.52 7.83
CA SER A 89 -5.39 -8.37 8.39
C SER A 89 -6.62 -8.05 7.55
N SER A 90 -7.81 -8.22 8.11
CA SER A 90 -9.11 -8.07 7.42
C SER A 90 -9.47 -6.62 7.04
N SER A 91 -8.72 -5.62 7.53
CA SER A 91 -8.98 -4.21 7.25
C SER A 91 -7.78 -3.49 6.65
N CYS A 92 -8.05 -2.67 5.63
CA CYS A 92 -7.09 -1.75 4.99
C CYS A 92 -6.93 -0.40 5.70
N ALA A 93 -7.40 -0.31 6.94
CA ALA A 93 -7.29 0.87 7.78
C ALA A 93 -5.93 0.93 8.50
N GLY A 94 -5.65 2.07 9.11
CA GLY A 94 -4.48 2.31 9.93
C GLY A 94 -3.26 2.81 9.14
N VAL A 95 -3.41 3.22 7.88
CA VAL A 95 -2.30 3.79 7.10
C VAL A 95 -2.01 5.21 7.58
N VAL A 96 -0.73 5.54 7.74
CA VAL A 96 -0.28 6.85 8.24
C VAL A 96 0.43 7.63 7.14
N ALA A 97 -0.07 8.83 6.85
CA ALA A 97 0.41 9.66 5.75
C ALA A 97 0.49 11.14 6.09
N MET A 98 1.36 11.86 5.38
CA MET A 98 1.61 13.30 5.60
C MET A 98 0.54 14.15 4.93
N VAL A 99 0.07 15.16 5.67
CA VAL A 99 -0.74 16.24 5.12
C VAL A 99 0.16 17.21 4.34
N ASN A 100 -0.34 17.69 3.21
CA ASN A 100 0.33 18.70 2.39
C ASN A 100 -0.68 19.77 1.93
N LYS A 101 -0.15 20.83 1.34
CA LYS A 101 -0.89 21.92 0.66
C LYS A 101 -0.52 21.97 -0.83
N GLY A 102 -0.23 20.82 -1.42
CA GLY A 102 0.32 20.67 -2.78
C GLY A 102 1.75 20.10 -2.82
N PRO A 103 2.33 19.91 -4.01
CA PRO A 103 3.62 19.26 -4.17
C PRO A 103 4.73 19.91 -3.34
N ASN A 104 5.55 19.10 -2.65
CA ASN A 104 6.69 19.53 -1.83
C ASN A 104 6.36 20.47 -0.67
N SER A 105 5.13 20.40 -0.11
CA SER A 105 4.70 21.23 1.02
C SER A 105 4.40 20.43 2.29
N ASN A 106 5.13 19.33 2.49
CA ASN A 106 4.97 18.48 3.67
C ASN A 106 5.46 19.21 4.93
N GLY A 107 4.63 19.25 5.97
CA GLY A 107 4.97 19.81 7.28
C GLY A 107 5.20 18.72 8.32
N SER A 108 4.62 18.89 9.50
CA SER A 108 4.56 17.88 10.57
C SER A 108 3.16 17.28 10.76
N GLN A 109 2.17 17.77 10.03
CA GLN A 109 0.80 17.27 10.10
C GLN A 109 0.70 15.94 9.36
N PHE A 110 0.08 14.97 10.01
CA PHE A 110 -0.18 13.65 9.46
C PHE A 110 -1.62 13.24 9.76
N PHE A 111 -2.11 12.22 9.07
CA PHE A 111 -3.39 11.59 9.33
C PHE A 111 -3.26 10.07 9.36
N ILE A 112 -4.18 9.44 10.07
CA ILE A 112 -4.34 7.99 10.13
C ILE A 112 -5.67 7.65 9.48
N THR A 113 -5.68 6.73 8.53
CA THR A 113 -6.92 6.34 7.86
C THR A 113 -7.71 5.32 8.67
N THR A 114 -9.02 5.52 8.76
CA THR A 114 -9.97 4.58 9.38
C THR A 114 -10.65 3.68 8.35
N VAL A 115 -10.56 4.06 7.07
CA VAL A 115 -11.11 3.34 5.91
C VAL A 115 -10.10 3.29 4.77
N LYS A 116 -10.34 2.42 3.78
CA LYS A 116 -9.57 2.42 2.54
C LYS A 116 -9.82 3.73 1.78
N ALA A 117 -8.82 4.63 1.78
CA ALA A 117 -8.93 5.93 1.16
C ALA A 117 -8.13 6.03 -0.15
N SER A 118 -8.44 5.17 -1.12
CA SER A 118 -7.70 5.08 -2.40
C SER A 118 -7.70 6.39 -3.23
N TRP A 119 -8.59 7.32 -2.92
CA TRP A 119 -8.61 8.66 -3.52
C TRP A 119 -7.45 9.58 -3.06
N LEU A 120 -6.70 9.19 -2.02
CA LEU A 120 -5.54 9.93 -1.52
C LEU A 120 -4.20 9.42 -2.12
N ASP A 121 -4.27 8.43 -3.00
CA ASP A 121 -3.10 7.78 -3.59
C ASP A 121 -2.35 8.75 -4.52
N GLY A 122 -1.03 8.79 -4.41
CA GLY A 122 -0.16 9.69 -5.19
C GLY A 122 -0.16 11.15 -4.72
N GLU A 123 -1.18 11.58 -3.97
CA GLU A 123 -1.27 12.93 -3.42
C GLU A 123 -0.52 13.07 -2.09
N HIS A 124 -0.59 12.05 -1.24
CA HIS A 124 -0.01 12.07 0.11
C HIS A 124 1.14 11.08 0.26
N VAL A 125 2.19 11.49 0.97
CA VAL A 125 3.35 10.63 1.25
C VAL A 125 3.00 9.71 2.42
N ILE A 126 2.98 8.41 2.18
CA ILE A 126 2.67 7.39 3.18
C ILE A 126 3.96 6.91 3.85
N PHE A 127 4.09 7.02 5.18
CA PHE A 127 5.37 6.72 5.85
C PHE A 127 5.26 5.68 6.96
N GLY A 128 4.05 5.16 7.24
CA GLY A 128 3.87 4.12 8.23
C GLY A 128 2.49 3.52 8.26
N LYS A 129 2.29 2.64 9.24
CA LYS A 129 1.00 2.01 9.55
C LYS A 129 0.87 1.78 11.05
N VAL A 130 -0.34 1.92 11.56
CA VAL A 130 -0.71 1.50 12.91
C VAL A 130 -0.55 -0.03 13.02
N ILE A 131 0.28 -0.46 13.98
CA ILE A 131 0.51 -1.87 14.27
C ILE A 131 -0.26 -2.33 15.51
N GLN A 132 -0.55 -1.41 16.44
CA GLN A 132 -1.33 -1.66 17.65
C GLN A 132 -2.12 -0.39 18.02
N GLY A 133 -3.25 -0.55 18.72
CA GLY A 133 -4.06 0.60 19.16
C GLY A 133 -5.05 1.12 18.11
N MET A 134 -5.43 0.31 17.12
CA MET A 134 -6.41 0.74 16.11
C MET A 134 -7.81 0.97 16.71
N ASP A 135 -8.14 0.25 17.78
CA ASP A 135 -9.30 0.51 18.64
C ASP A 135 -9.31 1.94 19.20
N THR A 136 -8.14 2.46 19.63
CA THR A 136 -8.00 3.85 20.09
C THR A 136 -8.25 4.83 18.94
N VAL A 137 -7.76 4.52 17.72
CA VAL A 137 -8.04 5.34 16.53
C VAL A 137 -9.54 5.41 16.24
N PHE A 138 -10.25 4.27 16.28
CA PHE A 138 -11.70 4.24 16.10
C PHE A 138 -12.45 4.92 17.25
N ALA A 139 -11.96 4.85 18.49
CA ALA A 139 -12.52 5.58 19.62
C ALA A 139 -12.40 7.10 19.44
N ILE A 140 -11.30 7.59 18.85
CA ILE A 140 -11.12 9.00 18.48
C ILE A 140 -12.13 9.39 17.39
N GLU A 141 -12.23 8.60 16.32
CA GLU A 141 -13.15 8.86 15.20
C GLU A 141 -14.62 8.91 15.68
N GLY A 142 -15.07 7.88 16.40
CA GLY A 142 -16.46 7.80 16.88
C GLY A 142 -16.75 8.70 18.07
N GLY A 143 -15.77 8.91 18.96
CA GLY A 143 -15.95 9.65 20.21
C GLY A 143 -15.78 11.16 20.08
N ALA A 144 -14.93 11.62 19.16
CA ALA A 144 -14.61 13.04 18.98
C ALA A 144 -14.82 13.56 17.54
N GLY A 145 -14.86 12.67 16.54
CA GLY A 145 -14.98 13.03 15.13
C GLY A 145 -16.33 13.65 14.75
N THR A 146 -16.31 14.39 13.63
CA THR A 146 -17.51 14.93 12.99
C THR A 146 -17.37 14.94 11.48
N TYR A 147 -18.51 14.98 10.78
CA TYR A 147 -18.55 15.10 9.32
C TYR A 147 -17.95 16.42 8.79
N SER A 148 -17.87 17.48 9.60
CA SER A 148 -17.25 18.75 9.18
C SER A 148 -15.73 18.77 9.34
N GLY A 149 -15.14 17.70 9.90
CA GLY A 149 -13.72 17.61 10.22
C GLY A 149 -13.31 18.37 11.49
N LYS A 150 -14.21 19.16 12.11
CA LYS A 150 -13.93 19.84 13.39
C LYS A 150 -14.26 18.91 14.57
N PRO A 151 -13.31 18.55 15.44
CA PRO A 151 -13.60 17.67 16.58
C PRO A 151 -14.63 18.28 17.55
N ARG A 152 -15.53 17.45 18.08
CA ARG A 152 -16.49 17.81 19.15
C ARG A 152 -15.84 17.85 20.53
N LYS A 153 -14.85 16.97 20.74
CA LYS A 153 -14.09 16.83 21.99
C LYS A 153 -12.63 17.16 21.74
N LYS A 154 -11.92 17.56 22.80
CA LYS A 154 -10.50 17.90 22.68
C LYS A 154 -9.69 16.61 22.73
N VAL A 155 -9.03 16.29 21.62
CA VAL A 155 -8.10 15.15 21.50
C VAL A 155 -6.68 15.68 21.60
N ILE A 156 -5.88 15.15 22.53
CA ILE A 156 -4.49 15.55 22.73
C ILE A 156 -3.59 14.33 22.80
N ILE A 157 -2.37 14.47 22.28
CA ILE A 157 -1.29 13.50 22.52
C ILE A 157 -0.68 13.87 23.86
N ALA A 158 -0.89 13.03 24.88
CA ALA A 158 -0.41 13.25 26.24
C ALA A 158 1.07 12.90 26.38
N ALA A 159 1.52 11.83 25.71
CA ALA A 159 2.92 11.43 25.63
C ALA A 159 3.22 10.79 24.28
N SER A 160 4.46 10.91 23.82
CA SER A 160 4.94 10.25 22.62
C SER A 160 6.42 9.93 22.73
N GLY A 161 6.86 8.95 21.94
CA GLY A 161 8.26 8.55 21.91
C GLY A 161 8.53 7.41 20.95
N GLU A 162 9.81 7.05 20.83
CA GLU A 162 10.25 5.91 20.04
C GLU A 162 10.37 4.66 20.93
N ILE A 163 9.96 3.51 20.39
CA ILE A 163 10.11 2.21 21.04
C ILE A 163 11.40 1.55 20.51
N PRO A 164 12.41 1.34 21.36
CA PRO A 164 13.67 0.73 20.95
C PRO A 164 13.46 -0.71 20.48
N LYS A 165 14.22 -1.14 19.46
CA LYS A 165 14.12 -2.49 18.86
C LYS A 165 14.17 -3.63 19.87
N SER A 166 14.91 -3.46 20.97
CA SER A 166 15.02 -4.47 22.02
C SER A 166 13.69 -4.82 22.70
N LYS A 167 12.72 -3.89 22.69
CA LYS A 167 11.43 -4.04 23.39
C LYS A 167 10.29 -4.49 22.48
N TRP A 168 10.56 -4.78 21.21
CA TRP A 168 9.51 -5.05 20.22
C TRP A 168 8.75 -6.36 20.44
N ASP A 169 9.36 -7.33 21.12
CA ASP A 169 8.81 -8.65 21.40
C ASP A 169 8.30 -8.79 22.85
N GLU A 170 8.49 -7.78 23.70
CA GLU A 170 8.02 -7.78 25.10
C GLU A 170 6.50 -7.54 25.20
N GLU A 171 5.89 -6.97 24.16
CA GLU A 171 4.49 -6.51 24.13
C GLU A 171 3.58 -7.37 23.24
N LYS A 172 3.98 -8.61 22.92
CA LYS A 172 3.15 -9.56 22.14
C LYS A 172 2.23 -10.42 23.00
#